data_AF-A0A7Y3HW20-F1
#
_entry.id   AF-A0A7Y3HW20-F1
#
_cell.length_a   1.000
_cell.length_b   1.000
_cell.length_c   1.000
_cell.angle_alpha   90.00
_cell.angle_beta   90.00
_cell.angle_gamma   90.00
#
_symmetry.space_group_name_H-M   'P 1'
#
loop_
_entity.id
_entity.type
_entity.pdbx_description
1 polymer ?
#
loop_
_entity_poly.entity_id
_entity_poly.type
_entity_poly.pdbx_seq_one_letter_code
_entity_poly.pdbx_strand_id
1 'polypeptide(L)'
;MYAPKSCSILFLALALLIGQYCFSQVGIGTKTPRKTLEIAGDAEISGNVEIGVYKSLGDADTSTFLVQETDGTIKSLDVSNPTGAALGYIQEYVITNMEEDWVRNFDTGIDATDFTVIVTSASFDRELDITESNDAPDNSSLPYTATFVEAGTWRIIADYPMAANAYASEIGTWVIKTLIFSNDLSKQFGSIDVFMSDGSIGTAITPVID
;
A
#
# COMPACT_ATOMS: atom_id res chain seq x y z
N MET A 1 -78.20 38.39 12.76
CA MET A 1 -77.44 37.21 12.28
C MET A 1 -76.02 37.27 12.86
N TYR A 2 -75.76 36.52 13.93
CA TYR A 2 -74.42 36.41 14.54
C TYR A 2 -73.69 35.23 13.88
N ALA A 3 -72.61 35.50 13.15
CA ALA A 3 -71.70 34.44 12.69
C ALA A 3 -70.91 33.89 13.90
N PRO A 4 -70.77 32.55 14.06
CA PRO A 4 -70.11 31.98 15.22
C PRO A 4 -68.59 32.23 15.15
N LYS A 5 -68.10 33.16 15.99
CA LYS A 5 -66.67 33.47 16.18
C LYS A 5 -65.80 32.25 16.54
N SER A 6 -66.43 31.15 16.95
CA SER A 6 -65.77 29.87 17.28
C SER A 6 -65.11 29.19 16.07
N CYS A 7 -65.65 29.34 14.86
CA CYS A 7 -65.11 28.66 13.67
C CYS A 7 -63.80 29.29 13.17
N SER A 8 -63.65 30.62 13.24
CA SER A 8 -62.40 31.30 12.83
C SER A 8 -61.25 31.08 13.82
N ILE A 9 -61.53 30.98 15.11
CA ILE A 9 -60.50 30.73 16.13
C ILE A 9 -59.95 29.31 15.98
N LEU A 10 -60.82 28.33 15.68
CA LEU A 10 -60.40 26.94 15.45
C LEU A 10 -59.55 26.80 14.18
N PHE A 11 -59.89 27.52 13.10
CA PHE A 11 -59.11 27.53 11.86
C PHE A 11 -57.75 28.19 12.03
N LEU A 12 -57.67 29.27 12.81
CA LEU A 12 -56.42 29.97 13.11
C LEU A 12 -55.51 29.13 14.03
N ALA A 13 -56.09 28.45 15.02
CA ALA A 13 -55.36 27.53 15.90
C ALA A 13 -54.81 26.32 15.12
N LEU A 14 -55.60 25.76 14.20
CA LEU A 14 -55.18 24.66 13.33
C LEU A 14 -54.06 25.09 12.37
N ALA A 15 -54.16 26.28 11.77
CA ALA A 15 -53.10 26.85 10.92
C ALA A 15 -51.77 27.09 11.70
N LEU A 16 -51.87 27.49 12.97
CA LEU A 16 -50.70 27.66 13.85
C LEU A 16 -50.04 26.31 14.21
N LEU A 17 -50.84 25.25 14.36
CA LEU A 17 -50.37 23.89 14.69
C LEU A 17 -49.71 23.18 13.50
N ILE A 18 -50.11 23.49 12.26
CA ILE A 18 -49.53 22.89 11.04
C ILE A 18 -48.21 23.60 10.64
N GLY A 19 -48.04 24.87 11.02
CA GLY A 19 -46.82 25.64 10.75
C GLY A 19 -45.57 25.20 11.52
N GLN A 20 -45.69 24.27 12.48
CA GLN A 20 -44.58 23.81 13.32
C GLN A 20 -43.81 22.61 12.77
N TYR A 21 -44.14 22.12 11.56
CA TYR A 21 -43.45 20.99 10.93
C TYR A 21 -42.37 21.38 9.91
N CYS A 22 -42.01 22.66 9.80
CA CYS A 22 -41.03 23.06 8.79
C CYS A 22 -39.59 22.88 9.30
N PHE A 23 -38.94 21.89 8.67
CA PHE A 23 -37.52 21.53 8.67
C PHE A 23 -37.10 20.49 9.73
N SER A 24 -37.15 19.21 9.34
CA SER A 24 -36.39 18.12 9.99
C SER A 24 -34.87 18.25 9.82
N GLN A 25 -34.41 19.30 9.14
CA GLN A 25 -33.01 19.56 8.83
C GLN A 25 -32.48 20.68 9.71
N VAL A 26 -31.29 20.49 10.27
CA VAL A 26 -30.60 21.48 11.10
C VAL A 26 -29.60 22.23 10.23
N GLY A 27 -29.80 23.55 10.10
CA GLY A 27 -28.88 24.45 9.41
C GLY A 27 -28.25 25.43 10.38
N ILE A 28 -26.91 25.47 10.44
CA ILE A 28 -26.16 26.49 11.17
C ILE A 28 -25.44 27.36 10.12
N GLY A 29 -25.69 28.67 10.12
CA GLY A 29 -25.12 29.59 9.11
C GLY A 29 -25.72 29.46 7.69
N THR A 30 -26.65 28.52 7.46
CA THR A 30 -27.37 28.34 6.20
C THR A 30 -28.87 28.24 6.44
N LYS A 31 -29.67 28.86 5.56
CA LYS A 31 -31.15 28.80 5.60
C LYS A 31 -31.72 27.67 4.77
N THR A 32 -30.89 27.03 3.94
CA THR A 32 -31.30 25.96 3.02
C THR A 32 -30.30 24.80 3.13
N PRO A 33 -30.39 23.98 4.19
CA PRO A 33 -29.55 22.80 4.34
C PRO A 33 -29.73 21.82 3.17
N ARG A 34 -28.62 21.31 2.64
CA ARG A 34 -28.56 20.28 1.59
C ARG A 34 -28.64 18.86 2.16
N LYS A 35 -28.44 18.71 3.47
CA LYS A 35 -28.43 17.46 4.23
C LYS A 35 -29.19 17.65 5.55
N THR A 36 -29.38 16.56 6.29
CA THR A 36 -30.06 16.58 7.60
C THR A 36 -29.38 17.51 8.60
N LEU A 37 -28.05 17.65 8.53
CA LEU A 37 -27.26 18.64 9.25
C LEU A 37 -26.31 19.33 8.26
N GLU A 38 -26.31 20.66 8.22
CA GLU A 38 -25.32 21.45 7.48
C GLU A 38 -24.86 22.65 8.30
N ILE A 39 -23.55 22.84 8.38
CA ILE A 39 -22.90 23.97 9.05
C ILE A 39 -22.13 24.74 7.99
N ALA A 40 -22.56 25.97 7.70
CA ALA A 40 -21.85 26.91 6.84
C ALA A 40 -20.92 27.78 7.71
N GLY A 41 -19.81 27.19 8.12
CA GLY A 41 -18.84 27.76 9.05
C GLY A 41 -18.03 26.66 9.73
N ASP A 42 -17.48 26.97 10.90
CA ASP A 42 -16.69 26.02 11.68
C ASP A 42 -17.59 25.15 12.57
N ALA A 43 -17.21 23.88 12.71
CA ALA A 43 -17.86 22.93 13.61
C ALA A 43 -16.79 22.36 14.55
N GLU A 44 -17.02 22.47 15.86
CA GLU A 44 -16.21 21.83 16.88
C GLU A 44 -17.01 20.68 17.52
N ILE A 45 -16.40 19.51 17.58
CA ILE A 45 -16.98 18.33 18.23
C ILE A 45 -16.01 17.95 19.34
N SER A 46 -16.45 18.10 20.59
CA SER A 46 -15.63 17.86 21.78
C SER A 46 -15.51 16.38 22.17
N GLY A 47 -16.14 15.48 21.40
CA GLY A 47 -16.10 14.02 21.57
C GLY A 47 -15.80 13.31 20.25
N ASN A 48 -16.27 12.07 20.11
CA ASN A 48 -16.00 11.23 18.95
C ASN A 48 -17.04 11.44 17.83
N VAL A 49 -16.63 11.24 16.58
CA VAL A 49 -17.52 11.16 15.41
C VAL A 49 -17.57 9.71 14.95
N GLU A 50 -18.77 9.11 14.97
CA GLU A 50 -19.01 7.78 14.41
C GLU A 50 -19.72 7.93 13.05
N ILE A 51 -19.15 7.34 12.00
CA ILE A 51 -19.70 7.39 10.65
C ILE A 51 -20.30 6.02 10.30
N GLY A 52 -21.62 5.90 10.40
CA GLY A 52 -22.30 4.62 10.16
C GLY A 52 -22.35 4.16 8.70
N VAL A 53 -22.29 5.10 7.74
CA VAL A 53 -22.27 4.79 6.30
C VAL A 53 -21.31 5.76 5.62
N TYR A 54 -20.34 5.22 4.89
CA TYR A 54 -19.43 5.97 4.02
C TYR A 54 -19.59 5.49 2.57
N LYS A 55 -19.28 6.37 1.62
CA LYS A 55 -19.27 6.03 0.20
C LYS A 55 -17.91 5.44 -0.14
N SER A 56 -17.87 4.24 -0.72
CA SER A 56 -16.64 3.67 -1.29
C SER A 56 -16.11 4.58 -2.39
N LEU A 57 -14.78 4.68 -2.50
CA LEU A 57 -14.13 5.37 -3.60
C LEU A 57 -14.54 4.71 -4.93
N GLY A 58 -14.91 5.52 -5.92
CA GLY A 58 -15.06 5.09 -7.30
C GLY A 58 -13.84 5.48 -8.15
N ASP A 59 -13.65 4.83 -9.29
CA ASP A 59 -12.44 4.97 -10.13
C ASP A 59 -12.11 6.40 -10.59
N ALA A 60 -13.09 7.31 -10.55
CA ALA A 60 -12.92 8.72 -10.93
C ALA A 60 -12.72 9.67 -9.73
N ASP A 61 -12.77 9.17 -8.50
CA ASP A 61 -12.59 9.98 -7.30
C ASP A 61 -11.09 10.21 -7.03
N THR A 62 -10.69 11.48 -6.85
CA THR A 62 -9.32 11.82 -6.42
C THR A 62 -9.16 11.41 -4.96
N SER A 63 -8.49 10.29 -4.72
CA SER A 63 -8.39 9.67 -3.41
C SER A 63 -7.21 10.23 -2.62
N THR A 64 -7.46 10.74 -1.41
CA THR A 64 -6.45 10.79 -0.34
C THR A 64 -6.51 9.44 0.36
N PHE A 65 -5.37 8.78 0.59
CA PHE A 65 -5.36 7.51 1.30
C PHE A 65 -5.82 7.76 2.75
N LEU A 66 -6.96 7.19 3.13
CA LEU A 66 -7.51 7.28 4.47
C LEU A 66 -7.22 5.96 5.18
N VAL A 67 -6.48 6.04 6.28
CA VAL A 67 -6.19 4.88 7.14
C VAL A 67 -7.14 4.95 8.33
N GLN A 68 -7.82 3.83 8.60
CA GLN A 68 -8.59 3.67 9.83
C GLN A 68 -7.71 3.03 10.88
N GLU A 69 -7.58 3.71 12.02
CA GLU A 69 -6.90 3.19 13.19
C GLU A 69 -7.81 2.24 13.97
N THR A 70 -7.24 1.41 14.84
CA THR A 70 -7.97 0.45 15.68
C THR A 70 -9.00 1.13 16.61
N ASP A 71 -8.81 2.40 16.94
CA ASP A 71 -9.74 3.20 17.74
C ASP A 71 -10.89 3.82 16.93
N GLY A 72 -10.96 3.51 15.62
CA GLY A 72 -11.98 4.00 14.70
C GLY A 72 -11.71 5.40 14.15
N THR A 73 -10.59 6.04 14.51
CA THR A 73 -10.21 7.32 13.93
C THR A 73 -9.75 7.15 12.48
N ILE A 74 -10.04 8.16 11.65
CA ILE A 74 -9.62 8.20 10.25
C ILE A 74 -8.52 9.23 10.12
N LYS A 75 -7.35 8.81 9.63
CA LYS A 75 -6.21 9.69 9.33
C LYS A 75 -5.99 9.73 7.83
N SER A 76 -5.73 10.93 7.30
CA SER A 76 -5.24 11.08 5.93
C SER A 76 -3.74 10.85 5.90
N LEU A 77 -3.27 9.99 5.00
CA LEU A 77 -1.86 9.92 4.66
C LEU A 77 -1.53 11.05 3.68
N ASP A 78 -0.69 11.99 4.09
CA ASP A 78 -0.16 13.02 3.20
C ASP A 78 1.06 12.47 2.44
N VAL A 79 0.81 11.92 1.27
CA VAL A 79 1.84 11.39 0.37
C VAL A 79 2.63 12.49 -0.36
N SER A 80 2.32 13.77 -0.14
CA SER A 80 3.09 14.89 -0.72
C SER A 80 4.33 15.26 0.10
N ASN A 81 4.44 14.75 1.33
CA ASN A 81 5.62 14.95 2.18
C ASN A 81 6.56 13.73 2.08
N PRO A 82 7.72 13.84 1.40
CA PRO A 82 8.66 12.72 1.22
C PRO A 82 9.35 12.27 2.51
N THR A 83 9.14 12.97 3.63
CA THR A 83 9.67 12.61 4.96
C THR A 83 8.58 12.07 5.90
N GLY A 84 7.32 12.04 5.45
CA GLY A 84 6.19 11.46 6.18
C GLY A 84 6.12 9.93 6.03
N ALA A 85 5.08 9.33 6.63
CA ALA A 85 4.81 7.90 6.42
C ALA A 85 4.59 7.63 4.92
N ALA A 86 5.33 6.66 4.38
CA ALA A 86 5.26 6.27 2.98
C ALA A 86 4.62 4.89 2.85
N LEU A 87 3.89 4.67 1.75
CA LEU A 87 3.30 3.36 1.45
C LEU A 87 4.36 2.34 1.02
N GLY A 88 5.48 2.84 0.50
CA GLY A 88 6.64 2.04 0.18
C GLY A 88 7.87 2.91 0.03
N TYR A 89 9.02 2.29 0.20
CA TYR A 89 10.34 2.90 0.13
C TYR A 89 11.09 2.28 -1.03
N ILE A 90 11.82 3.10 -1.77
CA ILE A 90 12.82 2.61 -2.73
C ILE A 90 14.18 2.75 -2.07
N GLN A 91 14.86 1.62 -1.84
CA GLN A 91 16.21 1.59 -1.30
C GLN A 91 17.18 1.13 -2.38
N GLU A 92 18.26 1.90 -2.59
CA GLU A 92 19.37 1.50 -3.45
C GLU A 92 20.51 0.99 -2.56
N TYR A 93 20.96 -0.24 -2.82
CA TYR A 93 22.15 -0.83 -2.23
C TYR A 93 23.27 -0.81 -3.25
N VAL A 94 24.34 -0.10 -2.94
CA VAL A 94 25.59 -0.11 -3.69
C VAL A 94 26.56 -1.01 -2.95
N ILE A 95 26.71 -2.24 -3.44
CA ILE A 95 27.54 -3.28 -2.83
C ILE A 95 28.86 -3.31 -3.59
N THR A 96 29.97 -3.20 -2.88
CA THR A 96 31.34 -3.17 -3.45
C THR A 96 32.22 -4.16 -2.70
N ASN A 97 33.35 -4.56 -3.32
CA ASN A 97 34.36 -5.40 -2.69
C ASN A 97 33.79 -6.74 -2.16
N MET A 98 32.92 -7.35 -2.97
CA MET A 98 32.45 -8.72 -2.84
C MET A 98 33.51 -9.70 -3.38
N GLU A 99 33.31 -10.99 -3.13
CA GLU A 99 34.10 -12.06 -3.75
C GLU A 99 33.71 -12.13 -5.23
N GLU A 100 34.49 -11.47 -6.10
CA GLU A 100 34.26 -11.31 -7.53
C GLU A 100 32.95 -10.54 -7.85
N ASP A 101 31.89 -11.25 -8.20
CA ASP A 101 30.54 -10.75 -8.42
C ASP A 101 29.53 -11.34 -7.43
N TRP A 102 29.96 -12.16 -6.47
CA TRP A 102 29.04 -12.95 -5.67
C TRP A 102 28.59 -12.26 -4.37
N VAL A 103 27.32 -11.88 -4.31
CA VAL A 103 26.61 -11.51 -3.08
C VAL A 103 25.83 -12.73 -2.58
N ARG A 104 26.39 -13.48 -1.62
CA ARG A 104 25.77 -14.73 -1.12
C ARG A 104 24.58 -14.53 -0.19
N ASN A 105 24.71 -13.58 0.74
CA ASN A 105 23.76 -13.39 1.85
C ASN A 105 23.94 -12.00 2.46
N PHE A 106 23.60 -10.97 1.70
CA PHE A 106 23.64 -9.60 2.21
C PHE A 106 22.43 -9.34 3.11
N ASP A 107 22.68 -9.12 4.41
CA ASP A 107 21.65 -8.76 5.38
C ASP A 107 21.20 -7.31 5.18
N THR A 108 19.94 -7.10 4.85
CA THR A 108 19.39 -5.75 4.69
C THR A 108 19.09 -5.09 6.04
N GLY A 109 18.99 -5.87 7.12
CA GLY A 109 18.50 -5.43 8.43
C GLY A 109 17.00 -5.12 8.47
N ILE A 110 16.25 -5.36 7.38
CA ILE A 110 14.81 -5.11 7.30
C ILE A 110 14.08 -6.30 7.92
N ASP A 111 13.24 -6.02 8.92
CA ASP A 111 12.45 -7.04 9.62
C ASP A 111 11.38 -7.63 8.71
N ALA A 112 11.38 -8.96 8.58
CA ALA A 112 10.43 -9.69 7.76
C ALA A 112 9.02 -9.76 8.38
N THR A 113 8.85 -9.49 9.68
CA THR A 113 7.51 -9.42 10.30
C THR A 113 6.77 -8.15 9.92
N ASP A 114 7.51 -7.08 9.68
CA ASP A 114 6.94 -5.74 9.49
C ASP A 114 6.88 -5.36 8.01
N PHE A 115 7.85 -5.83 7.21
CA PHE A 115 8.02 -5.40 5.83
C PHE A 115 8.20 -6.56 4.85
N THR A 116 7.87 -6.28 3.60
CA THR A 116 8.21 -7.09 2.43
C THR A 116 9.20 -6.35 1.55
N VAL A 117 10.17 -7.08 0.98
CA VAL A 117 11.22 -6.52 0.12
C VAL A 117 11.23 -7.20 -1.24
N ILE A 118 11.12 -6.41 -2.31
CA ILE A 118 11.16 -6.87 -3.70
C ILE A 118 12.32 -6.20 -4.43
N VAL A 119 13.16 -6.97 -5.12
CA VAL A 119 14.16 -6.40 -6.05
C VAL A 119 13.45 -5.88 -7.29
N THR A 120 13.64 -4.60 -7.60
CA THR A 120 13.06 -3.94 -8.80
C THR A 120 14.07 -3.72 -9.90
N SER A 121 15.36 -3.60 -9.56
CA SER A 121 16.45 -3.57 -10.54
C SER A 121 17.74 -4.09 -9.92
N ALA A 122 18.57 -4.74 -10.72
CA ALA A 122 19.92 -5.11 -10.35
C ALA A 122 20.84 -4.91 -11.56
N SER A 123 22.03 -4.34 -11.31
CA SER A 123 23.05 -4.17 -12.34
C SER A 123 24.44 -4.37 -11.75
N PHE A 124 25.31 -5.00 -12.53
CA PHE A 124 26.72 -5.19 -12.24
C PHE A 124 27.56 -4.43 -13.26
N ASP A 125 28.67 -3.85 -12.82
CA ASP A 125 29.39 -2.84 -13.60
C ASP A 125 30.70 -3.32 -14.25
N ARG A 126 31.04 -4.61 -14.13
CA ARG A 126 32.22 -5.21 -14.75
C ARG A 126 31.85 -6.08 -15.95
N GLU A 127 32.80 -6.21 -16.86
CA GLU A 127 32.74 -7.22 -17.91
C GLU A 127 33.00 -8.61 -17.30
N LEU A 128 32.25 -9.60 -17.75
CA LEU A 128 32.35 -10.97 -17.28
C LEU A 128 33.07 -11.85 -18.31
N ASP A 129 33.99 -12.70 -17.85
CA ASP A 129 34.50 -13.81 -18.66
C ASP A 129 33.64 -15.05 -18.43
N ILE A 130 33.04 -15.49 -19.53
CA ILE A 130 32.16 -16.65 -19.63
C ILE A 130 32.80 -17.77 -20.46
N THR A 131 33.98 -17.50 -21.08
CA THR A 131 34.56 -18.29 -22.18
C THR A 131 35.31 -19.51 -21.68
N GLU A 132 35.79 -19.49 -20.44
CA GLU A 132 36.65 -20.53 -19.86
C GLU A 132 36.03 -21.25 -18.64
N SER A 133 34.78 -20.99 -18.30
CA SER A 133 34.15 -21.70 -17.18
C SER A 133 33.71 -23.11 -17.59
N ASN A 134 34.40 -24.11 -17.04
CA ASN A 134 34.11 -25.54 -17.25
C ASN A 134 32.65 -25.91 -16.93
N ASP A 135 31.97 -25.09 -16.15
CA ASP A 135 30.61 -25.29 -15.68
C ASP A 135 29.56 -24.40 -16.38
N ALA A 136 29.95 -23.48 -17.29
CA ALA A 136 29.01 -22.71 -18.12
C ALA A 136 28.89 -23.32 -19.53
N PRO A 137 28.02 -24.32 -19.73
CA PRO A 137 27.76 -24.84 -21.07
C PRO A 137 27.28 -23.69 -21.96
N ASP A 138 27.86 -23.60 -23.15
CA ASP A 138 27.54 -22.62 -24.18
C ASP A 138 27.95 -21.16 -23.89
N ASN A 139 28.93 -20.92 -23.00
CA ASN A 139 29.51 -19.58 -22.79
C ASN A 139 28.42 -18.55 -22.43
N SER A 140 27.56 -18.90 -21.48
CA SER A 140 26.43 -18.04 -21.09
C SER A 140 26.15 -18.15 -19.58
N SER A 141 25.71 -17.04 -19.00
CA SER A 141 25.23 -16.98 -17.61
C SER A 141 23.98 -16.10 -17.55
N LEU A 142 23.02 -16.50 -16.71
CA LEU A 142 21.82 -15.71 -16.44
C LEU A 142 21.97 -15.07 -15.08
N PRO A 143 21.80 -13.73 -14.96
CA PRO A 143 21.89 -13.07 -13.67
C PRO A 143 20.85 -13.65 -12.72
N TYR A 144 21.30 -14.02 -11.53
CA TYR A 144 20.43 -14.42 -10.44
C TYR A 144 20.45 -13.32 -9.39
N THR A 145 19.30 -12.67 -9.19
CA THR A 145 19.12 -11.72 -8.10
C THR A 145 17.79 -11.97 -7.43
N ALA A 146 17.80 -12.14 -6.12
CA ALA A 146 16.59 -12.43 -5.35
C ALA A 146 16.68 -11.88 -3.93
N THR A 147 15.51 -11.75 -3.30
CA THR A 147 15.37 -11.52 -1.87
C THR A 147 14.80 -12.77 -1.20
N PHE A 148 15.25 -13.05 0.02
CA PHE A 148 14.76 -14.17 0.82
C PHE A 148 14.83 -13.83 2.31
N VAL A 149 14.13 -14.57 3.17
CA VAL A 149 14.15 -14.33 4.61
C VAL A 149 15.08 -15.35 5.28
N GLU A 150 16.01 -14.86 6.08
CA GLU A 150 16.86 -15.70 6.95
C GLU A 150 17.06 -15.01 8.30
N ALA A 151 16.90 -15.76 9.39
CA ALA A 151 17.04 -15.27 10.76
C ALA A 151 16.16 -14.04 11.10
N GLY A 152 15.00 -13.92 10.47
CA GLY A 152 14.02 -12.85 10.74
C GLY A 152 14.23 -11.57 9.92
N THR A 153 15.30 -11.47 9.13
CA THR A 153 15.53 -10.31 8.25
C THR A 153 15.54 -10.70 6.78
N TRP A 154 15.20 -9.73 5.93
CA TRP A 154 15.35 -9.86 4.48
C TRP A 154 16.82 -9.84 4.07
N ARG A 155 17.17 -10.79 3.20
CA ARG A 155 18.49 -10.98 2.60
C ARG A 155 18.43 -10.70 1.11
N ILE A 156 19.56 -10.32 0.54
CA ILE A 156 19.76 -10.21 -0.91
C ILE A 156 20.84 -11.20 -1.34
N ILE A 157 20.56 -11.91 -2.44
CA ILE A 157 21.54 -12.65 -3.23
C ILE A 157 21.63 -12.00 -4.61
N ALA A 158 22.85 -11.86 -5.13
CA ALA A 158 23.12 -11.39 -6.49
C ALA A 158 24.37 -12.09 -7.03
N ASP A 159 24.28 -12.61 -8.24
CA ASP A 159 25.34 -13.42 -8.85
C ASP A 159 25.13 -13.52 -10.37
N TYR A 160 26.20 -13.63 -11.15
CA TYR A 160 26.16 -14.27 -12.46
C TYR A 160 26.76 -15.66 -12.31
N PRO A 161 25.93 -16.70 -12.10
CA PRO A 161 26.42 -18.04 -11.82
C PRO A 161 27.42 -18.48 -12.88
N MET A 162 28.57 -18.98 -12.43
CA MET A 162 29.64 -19.54 -13.27
C MET A 162 30.32 -18.52 -14.21
N ALA A 163 30.14 -17.23 -13.94
CA ALA A 163 30.92 -16.15 -14.54
C ALA A 163 31.84 -15.54 -13.48
N ALA A 164 32.95 -14.95 -13.92
CA ALA A 164 33.83 -14.14 -13.09
C ALA A 164 34.15 -12.84 -13.85
N ASN A 165 34.76 -11.87 -13.18
CA ASN A 165 35.24 -10.67 -13.86
C ASN A 165 36.25 -11.05 -14.96
N ALA A 166 36.13 -10.42 -16.13
CA ALA A 166 37.03 -10.66 -17.26
C ALA A 166 38.50 -10.37 -16.93
N TYR A 167 38.72 -9.49 -15.95
CA TYR A 167 40.02 -9.21 -15.38
C TYR A 167 39.97 -9.48 -13.87
N ALA A 168 40.70 -10.51 -13.42
CA ALA A 168 40.71 -10.95 -12.01
C ALA A 168 41.17 -9.89 -10.99
N SER A 169 41.83 -8.82 -11.44
CA SER A 169 42.23 -7.69 -10.58
C SER A 169 41.14 -6.62 -10.42
N GLU A 170 40.06 -6.68 -11.21
CA GLU A 170 38.95 -5.74 -11.10
C GLU A 170 38.03 -6.12 -9.95
N ILE A 171 37.58 -5.10 -9.21
CA ILE A 171 36.57 -5.23 -8.17
C ILE A 171 35.26 -4.70 -8.75
N GLY A 172 34.23 -5.54 -8.76
CA GLY A 172 32.92 -5.14 -9.25
C GLY A 172 32.07 -4.40 -8.24
N THR A 173 31.00 -3.81 -8.76
CA THR A 173 29.97 -3.12 -7.99
C THR A 173 28.60 -3.62 -8.42
N TRP A 174 27.81 -4.08 -7.46
CA TRP A 174 26.38 -4.31 -7.63
C TRP A 174 25.61 -3.07 -7.21
N VAL A 175 24.70 -2.61 -8.06
CA VAL A 175 23.68 -1.62 -7.72
C VAL A 175 22.33 -2.32 -7.76
N ILE A 176 21.70 -2.47 -6.60
CA ILE A 176 20.44 -3.20 -6.42
C ILE A 176 19.40 -2.24 -5.84
N LYS A 177 18.27 -2.08 -6.52
CA LYS A 177 17.13 -1.31 -6.02
C LYS A 177 16.06 -2.24 -5.52
N THR A 178 15.56 -1.96 -4.33
CA THR A 178 14.43 -2.67 -3.75
C THR A 178 13.24 -1.74 -3.59
N LEU A 179 12.05 -2.33 -3.68
CA LEU A 179 10.81 -1.77 -3.19
C LEU A 179 10.50 -2.44 -1.84
N ILE A 180 10.32 -1.63 -0.81
CA ILE A 180 10.05 -2.07 0.56
C ILE A 180 8.69 -1.51 0.96
N PHE A 181 7.77 -2.33 1.47
CA PHE A 181 6.47 -1.85 1.93
C PHE A 181 6.00 -2.65 3.15
N SER A 182 5.15 -2.01 3.97
CA SER A 182 4.61 -2.64 5.18
C SER A 182 3.76 -3.85 4.81
N ASN A 183 3.86 -4.90 5.63
CA ASN A 183 3.02 -6.08 5.53
C ASN A 183 1.53 -5.72 5.69
N ASP A 184 1.19 -4.65 6.42
CA ASP A 184 -0.19 -4.15 6.59
C ASP A 184 -0.81 -3.62 5.28
N LEU A 185 0.03 -3.20 4.34
CA LEU A 185 -0.41 -2.69 3.03
C LEU A 185 -0.47 -3.79 1.97
N SER A 186 -0.13 -5.01 2.34
CA SER A 186 -0.04 -6.14 1.43
C SER A 186 -0.97 -7.26 1.87
N LYS A 187 -1.82 -7.74 0.95
CA LYS A 187 -2.50 -9.01 1.16
C LYS A 187 -1.52 -10.12 0.81
N GLN A 188 -0.74 -10.55 1.79
CA GLN A 188 0.15 -11.68 1.65
C GLN A 188 -0.61 -12.98 1.90
N PHE A 189 -0.40 -13.91 1.00
CA PHE A 189 -0.92 -15.26 1.14
C PHE A 189 0.23 -16.18 1.54
N GLY A 190 -0.10 -17.26 2.26
CA GLY A 190 0.90 -18.25 2.63
C GLY A 190 1.52 -18.94 1.42
N SER A 191 2.64 -19.59 1.66
CA SER A 191 3.31 -20.43 0.66
C SER A 191 2.42 -21.59 0.22
N ILE A 192 2.45 -21.91 -1.08
CA ILE A 192 1.86 -23.12 -1.64
C ILE A 192 3.00 -24.00 -2.14
N ASP A 193 3.16 -25.18 -1.54
CA ASP A 193 4.10 -26.18 -2.00
C ASP A 193 3.53 -26.90 -3.23
N VAL A 194 4.23 -26.82 -4.36
CA VAL A 194 3.86 -27.51 -5.61
C VAL A 194 4.88 -28.60 -5.90
N PHE A 195 4.45 -29.86 -5.79
CA PHE A 195 5.30 -31.01 -6.10
C PHE A 195 5.26 -31.33 -7.61
N MET A 196 6.38 -31.11 -8.31
CA MET A 196 6.47 -31.25 -9.77
C MET A 196 6.77 -32.67 -10.28
N SER A 197 7.11 -33.63 -9.40
CA SER A 197 7.39 -35.04 -9.77
C SER A 197 8.32 -35.23 -10.98
N ASP A 198 9.43 -34.49 -11.04
CA ASP A 198 10.38 -34.46 -12.17
C ASP A 198 9.77 -34.04 -13.52
N GLY A 199 8.57 -33.45 -13.52
CA GLY A 199 7.89 -32.94 -14.71
C GLY A 199 8.23 -31.48 -15.02
N SER A 200 8.17 -31.12 -16.31
CA SER A 200 8.30 -29.74 -16.79
C SER A 200 6.97 -29.00 -16.92
N ILE A 201 5.86 -29.66 -16.56
CA ILE A 201 4.50 -29.13 -16.61
C ILE A 201 3.82 -29.50 -15.29
N GLY A 202 3.22 -28.53 -14.62
CA GLY A 202 2.51 -28.70 -13.35
C GLY A 202 1.38 -27.69 -13.21
N THR A 203 0.50 -27.90 -12.24
CA THR A 203 -0.63 -27.00 -11.96
C THR A 203 -0.77 -26.81 -10.46
N ALA A 204 -0.86 -25.56 -10.01
CA ALA A 204 -1.20 -25.26 -8.63
C ALA A 204 -2.68 -25.58 -8.38
N ILE A 205 -2.98 -26.26 -7.28
CA ILE A 205 -4.33 -26.74 -6.92
C ILE A 205 -5.32 -25.61 -6.60
N THR A 206 -4.83 -24.45 -6.14
CA THR A 206 -5.65 -23.27 -5.87
C THR A 206 -4.90 -22.01 -6.26
N PRO A 207 -5.35 -21.23 -7.26
CA PRO A 207 -4.82 -19.89 -7.49
C PRO A 207 -5.20 -19.00 -6.31
N VAL A 208 -4.28 -18.13 -5.92
CA VAL A 208 -4.34 -17.35 -4.68
C VAL A 208 -5.31 -16.14 -4.75
N ILE A 209 -6.06 -16.01 -5.84
CA ILE A 209 -6.89 -14.84 -6.11
C ILE A 209 -8.35 -15.17 -5.80
N ASP A 210 -8.94 -14.47 -4.82
CA ASP A 210 -10.39 -14.32 -4.60
C ASP A 210 -10.80 -12.91 -5.03
#